data_AF-A0A934BB44-F1
#
_entry.id   AF-A0A934BB44-F1
#
_cell.length_a   1.000
_cell.length_b   1.000
_cell.length_c   1.000
_cell.angle_alpha   90.00
_cell.angle_beta   90.00
_cell.angle_gamma   90.00
#
_symmetry.space_group_name_H-M   'P 1'
#
loop_
_entity.id
_entity.type
_entity.pdbx_description
1 polymer ?
#
loop_
_entity_poly.entity_id
_entity_poly.type
_entity_poly.pdbx_seq_one_letter_code
_entity_poly.pdbx_strand_id
1 'polypeptide(L)' 'SYEALRAVGILHHSPEDAVAAAKAIYEDIESWWTEPSRQAARKSFCDRFARVSDHAVKEWITEFQRMVFNHSYNQ' A
#
# COMPACT_ATOMS: atom_id res chain seq x y z
N SER A 1 -7.66 -0.43 -0.51
CA SER A 1 -8.06 0.36 -1.71
C SER A 1 -7.93 1.86 -1.40
N TYR A 2 -8.02 2.75 -2.40
CA TYR A 2 -8.02 4.21 -2.15
C TYR A 2 -9.15 4.64 -1.20
N GLU A 3 -10.34 4.04 -1.34
CA GLU A 3 -11.48 4.25 -0.44
C GLU A 3 -11.17 3.90 1.01
N ALA A 4 -10.48 2.78 1.24
CA ALA A 4 -10.10 2.38 2.58
C ALA A 4 -9.16 3.40 3.24
N LEU A 5 -8.24 4.00 2.49
CA LEU A 5 -7.36 5.07 3.02
C LEU A 5 -8.15 6.33 3.39
N ARG A 6 -9.21 6.65 2.66
CA ARG A 6 -10.12 7.77 3.00
C ARG A 6 -10.93 7.48 4.25
N ALA A 7 -11.49 6.28 4.33
CA ALA A 7 -12.33 5.87 5.46
C ALA A 7 -11.57 5.90 6.80
N VAL A 8 -10.25 5.70 6.79
CA VAL A 8 -9.41 5.72 8.00
C VAL A 8 -8.66 7.04 8.22
N GLY A 9 -8.89 8.05 7.37
CA GLY A 9 -8.30 9.39 7.50
C GLY A 9 -6.83 9.51 7.09
N ILE A 10 -6.32 8.61 6.23
CA ILE A 10 -4.96 8.72 5.67
C ILE A 10 -4.96 9.56 4.39
N LEU A 11 -6.01 9.43 3.58
CA LEU A 11 -6.13 10.13 2.29
C LEU A 11 -7.23 11.18 2.36
N HIS A 12 -6.87 12.44 2.08
CA HIS A 12 -7.77 13.58 2.03
C HIS A 12 -7.81 14.16 0.61
N HIS A 13 -8.94 14.78 0.24
CA HIS A 13 -9.17 15.30 -1.12
C HIS A 13 -8.79 16.77 -1.30
N SER A 14 -8.58 17.49 -0.20
CA SER A 14 -8.08 18.85 -0.26
C SER A 14 -6.92 19.05 0.74
N PRO A 15 -6.01 19.99 0.45
CA PRO A 15 -4.95 20.35 1.38
C PRO A 15 -5.48 20.84 2.74
N GLU A 16 -6.59 21.56 2.76
CA GLU A 16 -7.19 22.12 3.98
C GLU A 16 -7.65 21.01 4.94
N ASP A 17 -8.32 19.99 4.40
CA ASP A 17 -8.77 18.83 5.16
C ASP A 17 -7.59 18.01 5.70
N ALA A 18 -6.55 17.81 4.88
CA ALA A 18 -5.33 17.15 5.31
C ALA A 18 -4.62 17.88 6.47
N VAL A 19 -4.54 19.21 6.40
CA VAL A 19 -3.94 20.04 7.46
C VAL A 19 -4.79 19.98 8.73
N ALA A 20 -6.11 20.02 8.62
CA ALA A 20 -7.01 19.91 9.76
C ALA A 20 -6.87 18.55 10.46
N ALA A 21 -6.83 17.46 9.69
CA ALA A 21 -6.62 16.12 10.21
C ALA A 21 -5.24 15.97 10.89
N ALA A 22 -4.17 16.50 10.27
CA ALA A 22 -2.82 16.47 10.84
C ALA A 22 -2.74 17.22 12.18
N LYS A 23 -3.43 18.37 12.30
CA LYS A 23 -3.52 19.12 13.57
C LYS A 23 -4.28 18.33 14.64
N ALA A 24 -5.36 17.66 14.28
CA ALA A 24 -6.20 16.92 15.23
C ALA A 24 -5.46 15.72 15.87
N ILE A 25 -4.47 15.15 15.18
CA ILE A 25 -3.70 13.99 15.66
C ILE A 25 -2.35 14.36 16.25
N TYR A 26 -1.99 15.65 16.25
CA TYR A 26 -0.64 16.13 16.55
C TYR A 26 -0.14 15.71 17.95
N GLU A 27 -1.05 15.64 18.93
CA GLU A 27 -0.72 15.26 20.30
C GLU A 27 -0.38 13.77 20.47
N ASP A 28 -0.92 12.89 19.62
CA ASP A 28 -0.70 11.45 19.72
C ASP A 28 -0.69 10.77 18.34
N ILE A 29 0.36 11.06 17.58
CA ILE A 29 0.58 10.53 16.23
C ILE A 29 0.79 9.02 16.26
N GLU A 30 1.48 8.49 17.28
CA GLU A 30 1.82 7.07 17.38
C GLU A 30 0.58 6.21 17.59
N SER A 31 -0.30 6.57 18.54
CA SER A 31 -1.56 5.83 18.74
C SER A 31 -2.46 5.94 17.52
N TRP A 32 -2.52 7.11 16.88
CA TRP A 32 -3.25 7.25 15.63
C TRP A 32 -2.66 6.33 14.56
N TRP A 33 -1.36 6.37 14.30
CA TRP A 33 -0.76 5.61 13.22
C TRP A 33 -0.88 4.10 13.44
N THR A 34 -0.66 3.62 14.66
CA THR A 34 -0.65 2.19 15.01
C THR A 34 -2.03 1.55 15.07
N GLU A 35 -3.12 2.32 14.94
CA GLU A 35 -4.48 1.78 14.94
C GLU A 35 -4.64 0.64 13.90
N PRO A 36 -5.18 -0.53 14.29
CA PRO A 36 -5.25 -1.69 13.40
C PRO A 36 -5.94 -1.42 12.06
N SER A 37 -6.99 -0.59 12.05
CA SER A 37 -7.75 -0.23 10.85
C SER A 37 -6.87 0.52 9.83
N ARG A 38 -6.05 1.48 10.30
CA ARG A 38 -5.12 2.27 9.49
C ARG A 38 -4.00 1.41 8.96
N GLN A 39 -3.42 0.56 9.80
CA GLN A 39 -2.37 -0.38 9.38
C GLN A 39 -2.87 -1.35 8.31
N ALA A 40 -4.08 -1.88 8.46
CA ALA A 40 -4.70 -2.76 7.47
C ALA A 40 -4.96 -2.03 6.14
N ALA A 41 -5.52 -0.82 6.19
CA ALA A 41 -5.78 -0.01 4.99
C ALA A 41 -4.47 0.34 4.25
N ARG A 42 -3.44 0.77 4.98
CA ARG A 42 -2.10 1.04 4.44
C ARG A 42 -1.53 -0.20 3.79
N LYS A 43 -1.51 -1.34 4.49
CA LYS A 43 -0.93 -2.59 3.96
C LYS A 43 -1.66 -3.05 2.71
N SER A 44 -3.00 -3.06 2.71
CA SER A 44 -3.79 -3.41 1.52
C SER A 44 -3.49 -2.51 0.33
N PHE A 45 -3.27 -1.21 0.56
CA PHE A 45 -2.89 -0.29 -0.50
C PHE A 45 -1.48 -0.57 -1.03
N CYS A 46 -0.50 -0.69 -0.14
CA CYS A 46 0.89 -0.99 -0.51
C CYS A 46 1.00 -2.34 -1.22
N ASP A 47 0.36 -3.40 -0.73
CA ASP A 47 0.37 -4.73 -1.35
C ASP A 47 -0.10 -4.70 -2.81
N ARG A 48 -0.97 -3.74 -3.18
CA ARG A 48 -1.49 -3.59 -4.53
C ARG A 48 -0.67 -2.66 -5.42
N PHE A 49 -0.21 -1.53 -4.88
CA PHE A 49 0.35 -0.43 -5.70
C PHE A 49 1.81 -0.10 -5.39
N ALA A 50 2.31 -0.49 -4.23
CA ALA A 50 3.67 -0.20 -3.77
C ALA A 50 4.27 -1.45 -3.10
N ARG A 51 4.03 -2.63 -3.69
CA ARG A 51 4.44 -3.89 -3.09
C ARG A 51 5.96 -3.95 -3.12
N VAL A 52 6.55 -4.04 -1.95
CA VAL A 52 7.98 -4.30 -1.76
C VAL A 52 8.14 -5.72 -1.24
N SER A 53 9.14 -6.43 -1.75
CA SER A 53 9.50 -7.79 -1.31
C SER A 53 10.99 -7.85 -1.12
N ASP A 54 11.44 -8.38 0.02
CA ASP A 54 12.84 -8.66 0.29
C ASP A 54 13.41 -9.73 -0.66
N HIS A 55 12.52 -10.42 -1.40
CA HIS A 55 12.86 -11.43 -2.39
C HIS A 55 12.52 -10.98 -3.82
N ALA A 56 12.34 -9.67 -4.05
CA ALA A 56 11.93 -9.13 -5.35
C ALA A 56 12.75 -9.71 -6.51
N VAL A 57 14.07 -9.79 -6.39
CA VAL A 57 14.95 -10.35 -7.45
C VAL A 57 14.58 -11.79 -7.78
N LYS A 58 14.37 -12.64 -6.78
CA LYS A 58 14.01 -14.05 -6.97
C LYS A 58 12.62 -14.20 -7.57
N GLU A 59 11.65 -13.41 -7.09
CA GLU A 59 10.29 -13.40 -7.61
C GLU A 59 10.26 -13.02 -9.10
N TRP A 60 10.99 -11.97 -9.48
CA TRP A 60 11.08 -11.54 -10.88
C TRP A 60 11.78 -12.56 -11.78
N ILE A 61 12.89 -13.17 -11.32
CA ILE A 61 13.55 -14.24 -12.07
C ILE A 61 12.57 -15.40 -12.34
N THR A 62 11.85 -15.82 -11.29
CA THR A 62 10.87 -16.91 -11.39
C THR A 62 9.77 -16.57 -12.41
N GLU A 63 9.25 -15.35 -12.35
CA GLU A 63 8.19 -14.90 -13.25
C GLU A 63 8.67 -14.81 -14.70
N PHE A 64 9.86 -14.25 -14.94
CA PHE A 64 10.41 -14.19 -16.30
C PHE A 64 10.71 -15.56 -16.87
N GLN A 65 11.23 -16.48 -16.06
CA GLN A 65 11.40 -17.88 -16.47
C GLN A 65 10.06 -18.49 -16.87
N ARG A 66 9.01 -18.32 -16.04
CA ARG A 66 7.66 -18.80 -16.33
C ARG A 66 7.14 -18.26 -17.67
N MET A 67 7.34 -16.97 -17.94
CA MET A 67 6.92 -16.34 -19.20
C MET A 67 7.66 -16.93 -20.41
N VAL A 68 8.99 -17.11 -20.31
CA VAL A 68 9.80 -17.70 -21.38
C VAL A 68 9.35 -19.15 -21.66
N PHE A 69 9.21 -19.97 -20.61
CA PHE A 69 8.77 -21.36 -20.77
C PHE A 69 7.36 -21.46 -21.37
N ASN A 70 6.41 -20.65 -20.91
CA ASN A 70 5.04 -20.66 -21.46
C ASN A 70 4.98 -20.20 -22.92
N HIS A 71 5.91 -19.36 -23.38
CA HIS A 71 5.98 -18.95 -24.79
C HIS A 71 6.50 -20.09 -25.68
N SER A 72 7.48 -20.86 -25.22
CA SER A 72 8.06 -21.98 -25.98
C SER A 72 7.14 -23.19 -26.14
N TYR A 73 6.11 -23.34 -25.30
CA TYR A 73 5.13 -24.44 -25.39
C TYR A 73 3.87 -24.09 -26.20
N ASN A 74 3.66 -22.81 -26.54
CA ASN A 74 2.50 -22.34 -27.33
C ASN A 74 2.85 -22.02 -28.80
N GLN A 75 4.04 -22.42 -29.25
CA GLN A 75 4.44 -22.47 -30.67
C GLN A 75 4.63 -23.93 -31.08
#